data_AF-A0A552IQK1-F1
#
_entry.id   AF-A0A552IQK1-F1
#
_cell.length_a   1.000
_cell.length_b   1.000
_cell.length_c   1.000
_cell.angle_alpha   90.00
_cell.angle_beta   90.00
_cell.angle_gamma   90.00
#
_symmetry.space_group_name_H-M   'P 1'
#
loop_
_entity.id
_entity.type
_entity.pdbx_description
1 polymer ?
#
loop_
_entity_poly.entity_id
_entity_poly.type
_entity_poly.pdbx_seq_one_letter_code
_entity_poly.pdbx_strand_id
1 'polypeptide(L)'
;MPLSDRAQQLIPKARIISFADWPYQQAAIAIWQQADDQTRYLSDRDLDTIVNLEPDLLVSSQQARKLRDNANSIVDNARQTVLSQFPTIFHPGGDLHPPHRAEACWRDFWNFLRCITYGVAGQQIPYTSAEGLENMRLLYQELQVPLGAMISGLEALKQDSLEYFSNSEKTAITPYFDHLITVMKKF
;
A
#
# COMPACT_ATOMS: atom_id res chain seq x y z
N MET A 1 22.29 -8.90 9.63
CA MET A 1 22.12 -8.63 11.07
C MET A 1 20.70 -9.00 11.44
N PRO A 2 20.46 -9.68 12.58
CA PRO A 2 19.10 -9.90 13.04
C PRO A 2 18.42 -8.56 13.36
N LEU A 3 17.10 -8.50 13.19
CA LEU A 3 16.29 -7.34 13.57
C LEU A 3 16.37 -7.13 15.09
N SER A 4 16.32 -5.87 15.55
CA SER A 4 16.25 -5.57 16.99
C SER A 4 14.98 -6.12 17.62
N ASP A 5 14.99 -6.42 18.92
CA ASP A 5 13.80 -6.90 19.65
C ASP A 5 12.63 -5.92 19.51
N ARG A 6 12.93 -4.62 19.50
CA ARG A 6 11.92 -3.57 19.29
C ARG A 6 11.31 -3.64 17.91
N ALA A 7 12.11 -3.82 16.85
CA ALA A 7 11.59 -4.00 15.50
C ALA A 7 10.70 -5.24 15.41
N GLN A 8 11.11 -6.37 16.01
CA GLN A 8 10.32 -7.61 16.02
C GLN A 8 8.96 -7.43 16.73
N GLN A 9 8.89 -6.64 17.80
CA GLN A 9 7.64 -6.32 18.49
C GLN A 9 6.72 -5.38 17.70
N LEU A 10 7.28 -4.48 16.89
CA LEU A 10 6.53 -3.49 16.12
C LEU A 10 5.96 -4.07 14.81
N ILE A 11 6.68 -4.97 14.13
CA ILE A 11 6.26 -5.58 12.86
C ILE A 11 4.80 -6.10 12.87
N PRO A 12 4.37 -6.94 13.82
CA PRO A 12 2.99 -7.46 13.81
C PRO A 12 1.93 -6.39 14.11
N LYS A 13 2.33 -5.25 14.69
CA LYS A 13 1.44 -4.13 15.04
C LYS A 13 1.35 -3.07 13.95
N ALA A 14 2.33 -3.02 13.05
CA ALA A 14 2.41 -2.06 11.94
C ALA A 14 1.45 -2.40 10.78
N ARG A 15 0.17 -2.64 11.10
CA ARG A 15 -0.88 -2.96 10.11
C ARG A 15 -1.49 -1.69 9.56
N ILE A 16 -1.31 -1.45 8.27
CA ILE A 16 -1.71 -0.19 7.63
C ILE A 16 -3.23 -0.04 7.57
N ILE A 17 -3.97 -1.12 7.27
CA ILE A 17 -5.41 -1.03 7.00
C ILE A 17 -6.26 -1.24 8.25
N SER A 18 -7.43 -0.58 8.28
CA SER A 18 -8.52 -0.82 9.21
C SER A 18 -9.84 -0.90 8.45
N PHE A 19 -10.67 -1.89 8.81
CA PHE A 19 -12.02 -2.07 8.29
C PHE A 19 -13.11 -1.72 9.31
N ALA A 20 -12.73 -1.21 10.50
CA ALA A 20 -13.62 -1.07 11.65
C ALA A 20 -14.86 -0.20 11.38
N ASP A 21 -14.69 0.86 10.57
CA ASP A 21 -15.73 1.86 10.31
C ASP A 21 -16.36 1.73 8.91
N TRP A 22 -16.12 0.60 8.22
CA TRP A 22 -16.62 0.41 6.86
C TRP A 22 -18.14 0.13 6.88
N PRO A 23 -18.95 0.83 6.07
CA PRO A 23 -20.41 0.76 6.13
C PRO A 23 -21.00 -0.42 5.33
N TYR A 24 -20.31 -1.57 5.31
CA TYR A 24 -20.70 -2.73 4.50
C TYR A 24 -21.14 -3.90 5.38
N GLN A 25 -21.81 -4.87 4.76
CA GLN A 25 -22.15 -6.12 5.41
C GLN A 25 -20.91 -6.80 5.99
N GLN A 26 -21.06 -7.38 7.18
CA GLN A 26 -19.96 -8.07 7.88
C GLN A 26 -19.36 -9.19 7.03
N ALA A 27 -20.17 -9.86 6.19
CA ALA A 27 -19.70 -10.87 5.26
C ALA A 27 -18.75 -10.30 4.19
N ALA A 28 -18.99 -9.08 3.71
CA ALA A 28 -18.09 -8.39 2.78
C ALA A 28 -16.81 -7.96 3.51
N ILE A 29 -16.93 -7.34 4.69
CA ILE A 29 -15.80 -6.95 5.57
C ILE A 29 -14.84 -8.13 5.81
N ALA A 30 -15.40 -9.32 6.08
CA ALA A 30 -14.62 -10.53 6.32
C ALA A 30 -13.73 -10.93 5.15
N ILE A 31 -14.12 -10.63 3.90
CA ILE A 31 -13.33 -10.96 2.70
C ILE A 31 -12.07 -10.10 2.64
N TRP A 32 -12.21 -8.77 2.85
CA TRP A 32 -11.05 -7.89 2.92
C TRP A 32 -10.13 -8.24 4.10
N GLN A 33 -10.72 -8.51 5.28
CA GLN A 33 -9.97 -8.91 6.46
C GLN A 33 -9.15 -10.18 6.20
N GLN A 34 -9.78 -11.21 5.62
CA GLN A 34 -9.10 -12.47 5.29
C GLN A 34 -7.96 -12.26 4.28
N ALA A 35 -8.17 -11.44 3.25
CA ALA A 35 -7.13 -11.13 2.27
C ALA A 35 -5.96 -10.36 2.91
N ASP A 36 -6.25 -9.41 3.81
CA ASP A 36 -5.21 -8.67 4.54
C ASP A 36 -4.43 -9.56 5.52
N ASP A 37 -5.10 -10.43 6.26
CA ASP A 37 -4.45 -11.43 7.14
C ASP A 37 -3.52 -12.37 6.37
N GLN A 38 -3.86 -12.65 5.11
CA GLN A 38 -3.06 -13.48 4.20
C GLN A 38 -2.03 -12.67 3.39
N THR A 39 -1.95 -11.34 3.59
CA THR A 39 -1.03 -10.44 2.87
C THR A 39 -1.11 -10.61 1.34
N ARG A 40 -2.32 -10.76 0.79
CA ARG A 40 -2.55 -10.99 -0.65
C ARG A 40 -3.51 -9.98 -1.22
N TYR A 41 -3.43 -9.65 -2.50
CA TYR A 41 -4.51 -8.86 -3.13
C TYR A 41 -5.84 -9.63 -3.13
N LEU A 42 -6.96 -8.91 -3.30
CA LEU A 42 -8.26 -9.53 -3.56
C LEU A 42 -8.21 -10.32 -4.86
N SER A 43 -8.59 -11.59 -4.81
CA SER A 43 -8.76 -12.43 -6.00
C SER A 43 -10.00 -12.02 -6.79
N ASP A 44 -10.15 -12.55 -7.99
CA ASP A 44 -11.36 -12.35 -8.78
C ASP A 44 -12.61 -12.79 -8.02
N ARG A 45 -12.52 -13.96 -7.37
CA ARG A 45 -13.60 -14.49 -6.54
C ARG A 45 -13.94 -13.58 -5.36
N ASP A 46 -12.95 -12.99 -4.72
CA ASP A 46 -13.18 -12.08 -3.59
C ASP A 46 -13.96 -10.85 -4.07
N LEU A 47 -13.50 -10.22 -5.16
CA LEU A 47 -14.14 -9.05 -5.75
C LEU A 47 -15.56 -9.36 -6.22
N ASP A 48 -15.77 -10.48 -6.90
CA ASP A 48 -17.09 -10.90 -7.38
C ASP A 48 -18.05 -11.16 -6.20
N THR A 49 -17.54 -11.76 -5.11
CA THR A 49 -18.33 -12.00 -3.90
C THR A 49 -18.67 -10.68 -3.19
N ILE A 50 -17.72 -9.75 -3.10
CA ILE A 50 -17.95 -8.40 -2.56
C ILE A 50 -19.05 -7.70 -3.37
N VAL A 51 -18.98 -7.72 -4.70
CA VAL A 51 -19.99 -7.07 -5.56
C VAL A 51 -21.37 -7.74 -5.44
N ASN A 52 -21.42 -9.07 -5.26
CA ASN A 52 -22.70 -9.75 -5.03
C ASN A 52 -23.35 -9.34 -3.70
N LEU A 53 -22.55 -9.04 -2.68
CA LEU A 53 -23.03 -8.55 -1.39
C LEU A 53 -23.36 -7.05 -1.46
N GLU A 54 -22.52 -6.27 -2.14
CA GLU A 54 -22.55 -4.82 -2.22
C GLU A 54 -22.50 -4.36 -3.70
N PRO A 55 -23.62 -4.38 -4.44
CA PRO A 55 -23.64 -4.12 -5.89
C PRO A 55 -23.09 -2.77 -6.33
N ASP A 56 -23.20 -1.75 -5.47
CA ASP A 56 -22.69 -0.40 -5.72
C ASP A 56 -21.15 -0.34 -5.83
N LEU A 57 -20.46 -1.39 -5.37
CA LEU A 57 -19.00 -1.54 -5.48
C LEU A 57 -18.53 -2.12 -6.82
N LEU A 58 -19.41 -2.34 -7.79
CA LEU A 58 -19.05 -2.94 -9.08
C LEU A 58 -17.92 -2.17 -9.78
N VAL A 59 -18.08 -0.86 -9.94
CA VAL A 59 -17.12 -0.01 -10.66
C VAL A 59 -15.79 0.06 -9.91
N SER A 60 -15.82 0.28 -8.60
CA SER A 60 -14.62 0.35 -7.78
C SER A 60 -13.87 -0.98 -7.70
N SER A 61 -14.59 -2.10 -7.69
CA SER A 61 -14.00 -3.44 -7.74
C SER A 61 -13.28 -3.71 -9.06
N GLN A 62 -13.80 -3.20 -10.18
CA GLN A 62 -13.10 -3.27 -11.47
C GLN A 62 -11.83 -2.40 -11.48
N GLN A 63 -11.86 -1.22 -10.86
CA GLN A 63 -10.68 -0.36 -10.73
C GLN A 63 -9.60 -1.01 -9.84
N ALA A 64 -10.00 -1.60 -8.70
CA ALA A 64 -9.10 -2.35 -7.84
C ALA A 64 -8.49 -3.56 -8.54
N ARG A 65 -9.28 -4.28 -9.36
CA ARG A 65 -8.79 -5.37 -10.21
C ARG A 65 -7.71 -4.90 -11.18
N LYS A 66 -7.95 -3.78 -11.87
CA LYS A 66 -6.98 -3.20 -12.80
C LYS A 66 -5.66 -2.83 -12.12
N LEU A 67 -5.71 -2.23 -10.93
CA LEU A 67 -4.51 -1.93 -10.13
C LEU A 67 -3.76 -3.22 -9.73
N ARG A 68 -4.48 -4.23 -9.22
CA ARG A 68 -3.90 -5.53 -8.85
C ARG A 68 -3.19 -6.19 -10.03
N ASP A 69 -3.84 -6.25 -11.19
CA ASP A 69 -3.34 -6.96 -12.36
C ASP A 69 -2.07 -6.31 -12.92
N ASN A 70 -1.87 -5.01 -12.66
CA ASN A 70 -0.68 -4.25 -13.05
C ASN A 70 0.31 -4.01 -11.90
N ALA A 71 0.08 -4.59 -10.72
CA ALA A 71 0.82 -4.26 -9.51
C ALA A 71 2.34 -4.47 -9.65
N ASN A 72 2.77 -5.54 -10.32
CA ASN A 72 4.20 -5.80 -10.53
C ASN A 72 4.86 -4.70 -11.36
N SER A 73 4.24 -4.33 -12.50
CA SER A 73 4.74 -3.26 -13.36
C SER A 73 4.76 -1.91 -12.64
N ILE A 74 3.71 -1.59 -11.88
CA ILE A 74 3.61 -0.37 -11.10
C ILE A 74 4.74 -0.28 -10.06
N VAL A 75 4.97 -1.36 -9.31
CA VAL A 75 6.03 -1.42 -8.29
C VAL A 75 7.42 -1.34 -8.93
N ASP A 76 7.63 -2.02 -10.06
CA ASP A 76 8.91 -1.98 -10.77
C ASP A 76 9.21 -0.57 -11.31
N ASN A 77 8.23 0.12 -11.88
CA ASN A 77 8.39 1.50 -12.36
C ASN A 77 8.64 2.49 -11.22
N ALA A 78 7.94 2.33 -10.09
CA ALA A 78 8.19 3.13 -8.90
C ALA A 78 9.60 2.90 -8.34
N ARG A 79 10.07 1.65 -8.33
CA ARG A 79 11.45 1.31 -7.96
C ARG A 79 12.46 2.00 -8.87
N GLN A 80 12.28 1.97 -10.19
CA GLN A 80 13.20 2.65 -11.12
C GLN A 80 13.23 4.16 -10.88
N THR A 81 12.08 4.77 -10.60
CA THR A 81 12.00 6.19 -10.25
C THR A 81 12.84 6.50 -9.01
N VAL A 82 12.70 5.73 -7.93
CA VAL A 82 13.50 5.90 -6.71
C VAL A 82 14.99 5.73 -6.99
N LEU A 83 15.39 4.72 -7.77
CA LEU A 83 16.79 4.49 -8.13
C LEU A 83 17.38 5.67 -8.93
N SER A 84 16.58 6.28 -9.81
CA SER A 84 17.01 7.45 -10.59
C SER A 84 17.15 8.71 -9.74
N GLN A 85 16.28 8.91 -8.75
CA GLN A 85 16.28 10.09 -7.87
C GLN A 85 17.33 9.99 -6.76
N PHE A 86 17.63 8.77 -6.29
CA PHE A 86 18.59 8.50 -5.22
C PHE A 86 19.69 7.52 -5.69
N PRO A 87 20.57 7.94 -6.61
CA PRO A 87 21.49 7.05 -7.31
C PRO A 87 22.53 6.35 -6.43
N THR A 88 22.77 6.85 -5.21
CA THR A 88 23.74 6.28 -4.26
C THR A 88 23.09 5.46 -3.13
N ILE A 89 21.76 5.35 -3.09
CA ILE A 89 21.03 4.79 -1.93
C ILE A 89 21.32 3.31 -1.67
N PHE A 90 21.81 2.58 -2.68
CA PHE A 90 22.16 1.16 -2.61
C PHE A 90 23.66 0.88 -2.54
N HIS A 91 24.50 1.92 -2.69
CA HIS A 91 25.95 1.78 -2.54
C HIS A 91 26.31 1.43 -1.10
N PRO A 92 27.48 0.81 -0.83
CA PRO A 92 27.98 0.65 0.53
C PRO A 92 27.93 1.97 1.30
N GLY A 93 27.19 1.99 2.41
CA GLY A 93 26.93 3.20 3.22
C GLY A 93 25.65 3.97 2.88
N GLY A 94 24.91 3.60 1.82
CA GLY A 94 23.60 4.15 1.50
C GLY A 94 22.46 3.49 2.29
N ASP A 95 21.33 4.19 2.43
CA ASP A 95 20.23 3.81 3.33
C ASP A 95 19.47 2.52 2.96
N LEU A 96 19.59 2.05 1.72
CA LEU A 96 19.03 0.78 1.24
C LEU A 96 20.12 -0.30 1.04
N HIS A 97 21.35 -0.04 1.48
CA HIS A 97 22.39 -1.05 1.58
C HIS A 97 22.40 -1.68 2.97
N PRO A 98 22.53 -3.02 3.10
CA PRO A 98 22.77 -4.02 2.05
C PRO A 98 21.47 -4.48 1.34
N PRO A 99 21.56 -5.31 0.27
CA PRO A 99 20.43 -5.60 -0.63
C PRO A 99 19.10 -6.01 0.01
N HIS A 100 19.11 -6.70 1.15
CA HIS A 100 17.87 -7.07 1.86
C HIS A 100 17.05 -5.86 2.36
N ARG A 101 17.69 -4.70 2.61
CA ARG A 101 16.98 -3.45 2.94
C ARG A 101 16.23 -2.92 1.72
N ALA A 102 16.84 -2.99 0.54
CA ALA A 102 16.15 -2.65 -0.72
C ALA A 102 14.98 -3.60 -0.98
N GLU A 103 15.16 -4.91 -0.82
CA GLU A 103 14.08 -5.89 -0.97
C GLU A 103 12.91 -5.64 -0.02
N ALA A 104 13.19 -5.26 1.24
CA ALA A 104 12.16 -4.86 2.19
C ALA A 104 11.39 -3.61 1.72
N CYS A 105 12.09 -2.58 1.24
CA CYS A 105 11.49 -1.37 0.68
C CYS A 105 10.54 -1.68 -0.49
N TRP A 106 10.95 -2.56 -1.42
CA TRP A 106 10.11 -2.93 -2.57
C TRP A 106 8.88 -3.76 -2.16
N ARG A 107 9.03 -4.61 -1.14
CA ARG A 107 7.89 -5.31 -0.53
C ARG A 107 6.91 -4.33 0.12
N ASP A 108 7.39 -3.25 0.73
CA ASP A 108 6.53 -2.22 1.29
C ASP A 108 5.75 -1.49 0.21
N PHE A 109 6.35 -1.20 -0.95
CA PHE A 109 5.62 -0.60 -2.10
C PHE A 109 4.48 -1.50 -2.58
N TRP A 110 4.74 -2.80 -2.71
CA TRP A 110 3.72 -3.78 -3.07
C TRP A 110 2.59 -3.83 -2.01
N ASN A 111 2.94 -3.80 -0.72
CA ASN A 111 1.97 -3.77 0.36
C ASN A 111 1.16 -2.46 0.41
N PHE A 112 1.77 -1.32 0.12
CA PHE A 112 1.09 -0.03 0.03
C PHE A 112 0.06 -0.04 -1.09
N LEU A 113 0.47 -0.48 -2.29
CA LEU A 113 -0.44 -0.59 -3.42
C LEU A 113 -1.59 -1.57 -3.10
N ARG A 114 -1.31 -2.70 -2.43
CA ARG A 114 -2.34 -3.62 -1.95
C ARG A 114 -3.36 -2.94 -1.03
N CYS A 115 -2.91 -2.19 -0.03
CA CYS A 115 -3.81 -1.45 0.87
C CYS A 115 -4.64 -0.40 0.12
N ILE A 116 -4.04 0.29 -0.85
CA ILE A 116 -4.74 1.23 -1.73
C ILE A 116 -5.83 0.50 -2.53
N THR A 117 -5.56 -0.69 -3.09
CA THR A 117 -6.58 -1.45 -3.82
C THR A 117 -7.77 -1.86 -2.96
N TYR A 118 -7.55 -2.11 -1.66
CA TYR A 118 -8.65 -2.37 -0.74
C TYR A 118 -9.50 -1.13 -0.52
N GLY A 119 -8.86 0.02 -0.21
CA GLY A 119 -9.56 1.30 -0.08
C GLY A 119 -10.36 1.65 -1.33
N VAL A 120 -9.78 1.47 -2.53
CA VAL A 120 -10.46 1.62 -3.81
C VAL A 120 -11.67 0.68 -3.89
N ALA A 121 -11.47 -0.63 -3.73
CA ALA A 121 -12.55 -1.62 -3.87
C ALA A 121 -13.74 -1.32 -2.96
N GLY A 122 -13.47 -0.96 -1.70
CA GLY A 122 -14.48 -0.59 -0.71
C GLY A 122 -14.89 0.88 -0.71
N GLN A 123 -14.47 1.69 -1.68
CA GLN A 123 -14.75 3.14 -1.73
C GLN A 123 -14.48 3.92 -0.43
N GLN A 124 -13.52 3.45 0.38
CA GLN A 124 -13.15 4.06 1.66
C GLN A 124 -11.79 4.72 1.53
N ILE A 125 -11.75 6.06 1.54
CA ILE A 125 -10.50 6.83 1.57
C ILE A 125 -9.79 6.73 2.93
N PRO A 126 -10.47 6.87 4.08
CA PRO A 126 -9.82 6.73 5.39
C PRO A 126 -9.62 5.24 5.77
N TYR A 127 -9.07 4.43 4.86
CA TYR A 127 -8.88 3.00 5.06
C TYR A 127 -7.75 2.67 6.06
N THR A 128 -6.96 3.65 6.49
CA THR A 128 -5.76 3.38 7.30
C THR A 128 -6.02 3.35 8.80
N SER A 129 -5.37 2.44 9.53
CA SER A 129 -5.37 2.35 10.99
C SER A 129 -4.44 3.39 11.63
N ALA A 130 -4.97 4.29 12.46
CA ALA A 130 -4.15 5.27 13.18
C ALA A 130 -3.11 4.61 14.11
N GLU A 131 -3.53 3.58 14.86
CA GLU A 131 -2.63 2.80 15.73
C GLU A 131 -1.57 2.05 14.90
N GLY A 132 -1.98 1.41 13.81
CA GLY A 132 -1.07 0.66 12.96
C GLY A 132 -0.03 1.53 12.27
N LEU A 133 -0.43 2.73 11.83
CA LEU A 133 0.47 3.72 11.27
C LEU A 133 1.46 4.28 12.29
N GLU A 134 1.04 4.52 13.53
CA GLU A 134 1.97 4.95 14.59
C GLU A 134 3.01 3.87 14.90
N ASN A 135 2.59 2.60 14.96
CA ASN A 135 3.53 1.48 15.09
C ASN A 135 4.47 1.38 13.88
N MET A 136 3.97 1.62 12.66
CA MET A 136 4.79 1.65 11.46
C MET A 136 5.80 2.80 11.48
N ARG A 137 5.42 3.99 11.95
CA ARG A 137 6.32 5.14 12.13
C ARG A 137 7.46 4.81 13.09
N LEU A 138 7.13 4.23 14.24
CA LEU A 138 8.13 3.76 15.22
C LEU A 138 9.05 2.68 14.63
N LEU A 139 8.49 1.77 13.82
CA LEU A 139 9.26 0.72 13.15
C LEU A 139 10.23 1.33 12.13
N TYR A 140 9.76 2.29 11.33
CA TYR A 140 10.57 2.95 10.30
C TYR A 140 11.70 3.76 10.93
N GLN A 141 11.45 4.40 12.08
CA GLN A 141 12.48 5.07 12.87
C GLN A 141 13.53 4.08 13.40
N GLU A 142 13.09 2.94 13.96
CA GLU A 142 13.97 1.89 14.49
C GLU A 142 14.85 1.27 13.39
N LEU A 143 14.30 1.06 12.20
CA LEU A 143 15.01 0.50 11.05
C LEU A 143 15.79 1.54 10.24
N GLN A 144 15.68 2.82 10.59
CA GLN A 144 16.26 3.95 9.86
C GLN A 144 15.87 3.91 8.38
N VAL A 145 14.57 3.75 8.10
CA VAL A 145 14.03 3.73 6.74
C VAL A 145 14.18 5.12 6.12
N PRO A 146 14.70 5.25 4.88
CA PRO A 146 14.83 6.54 4.21
C PRO A 146 13.46 7.08 3.78
N LEU A 147 12.79 7.83 4.65
CA LEU A 147 11.44 8.35 4.41
C LEU A 147 11.32 9.16 3.12
N GLY A 148 12.34 9.95 2.76
CA GLY A 148 12.35 10.70 1.49
C GLY A 148 12.22 9.79 0.26
N ALA A 149 12.94 8.65 0.26
CA ALA A 149 12.84 7.66 -0.81
C ALA A 149 11.50 6.90 -0.78
N MET A 150 10.95 6.64 0.41
CA MET A 150 9.62 6.01 0.55
C MET A 150 8.51 6.90 0.00
N ILE A 151 8.52 8.21 0.32
CA ILE A 151 7.53 9.17 -0.18
C ILE A 151 7.65 9.32 -1.70
N SER A 152 8.87 9.45 -2.23
CA SER A 152 9.11 9.49 -3.68
C SER A 152 8.55 8.23 -4.37
N GLY A 153 8.78 7.05 -3.78
CA GLY A 153 8.23 5.79 -4.28
C GLY A 153 6.71 5.76 -4.27
N LEU A 154 6.05 6.23 -3.21
CA LEU A 154 4.58 6.33 -3.14
C LEU A 154 4.02 7.31 -4.17
N GLU A 155 4.70 8.44 -4.41
CA GLU A 155 4.32 9.39 -5.47
C GLU A 155 4.49 8.76 -6.86
N ALA A 156 5.54 7.97 -7.08
CA ALA A 156 5.74 7.22 -8.31
C ALA A 156 4.69 6.10 -8.49
N LEU A 157 4.34 5.37 -7.43
CA LEU A 157 3.24 4.39 -7.45
C LEU A 157 1.94 5.05 -7.89
N LYS A 158 1.63 6.24 -7.35
CA LYS A 158 0.46 7.02 -7.76
C LYS A 158 0.52 7.37 -9.24
N GLN A 159 1.63 7.98 -9.69
CA GLN A 159 1.77 8.43 -11.08
C GLN A 159 1.59 7.27 -12.06
N ASP A 160 2.31 6.17 -11.86
CA ASP A 160 2.27 5.00 -12.74
C ASP A 160 0.90 4.30 -12.70
N SER A 161 0.32 4.15 -11.50
CA SER A 161 -1.03 3.58 -11.35
C SER A 161 -2.08 4.35 -12.14
N LEU A 162 -2.01 5.67 -12.14
CA LEU A 162 -3.02 6.51 -12.81
C LEU A 162 -2.98 6.35 -14.33
N GLU A 163 -1.85 6.02 -14.94
CA GLU A 163 -1.73 5.84 -16.40
C GLU A 163 -2.61 4.71 -16.96
N TYR A 164 -3.07 3.79 -16.12
CA TYR A 164 -4.02 2.73 -16.48
C TYR A 164 -5.49 3.18 -16.54
N PHE A 165 -5.77 4.46 -16.26
CA PHE A 165 -7.11 5.00 -16.10
C PHE A 165 -7.36 6.22 -17.00
N SER A 166 -8.61 6.37 -17.43
CA SER A 166 -9.06 7.58 -18.11
C SER A 166 -9.05 8.80 -17.17
N ASN A 167 -9.07 10.01 -17.73
CA ASN A 167 -9.02 11.24 -16.92
C ASN A 167 -10.15 11.35 -15.87
N SER A 168 -11.35 10.84 -16.18
CA SER A 168 -12.46 10.80 -15.22
C SER A 168 -12.19 9.81 -14.09
N GLU A 169 -11.71 8.61 -14.40
CA GLU A 169 -11.32 7.59 -13.41
C GLU A 169 -10.14 8.05 -12.54
N LYS A 170 -9.15 8.73 -13.13
CA LYS A 170 -7.99 9.29 -12.40
C LYS A 170 -8.45 10.17 -11.24
N THR A 171 -9.49 10.97 -11.43
CA THR A 171 -10.05 11.86 -10.40
C THR A 171 -10.63 11.08 -9.23
N ALA A 172 -11.28 9.93 -9.49
CA ALA A 172 -11.85 9.08 -8.45
C ALA A 172 -10.79 8.28 -7.67
N ILE A 173 -9.68 7.90 -8.31
CA ILE A 173 -8.64 7.02 -7.72
C ILE A 173 -7.57 7.82 -6.97
N THR A 174 -7.27 9.03 -7.43
CA THR A 174 -6.24 9.90 -6.85
C THR A 174 -6.33 10.06 -5.32
N PRO A 175 -7.51 10.25 -4.70
CA PRO A 175 -7.63 10.45 -3.26
C PRO A 175 -7.12 9.30 -2.40
N TYR A 176 -7.18 8.04 -2.87
CA TYR A 176 -6.71 6.88 -2.09
C TYR A 176 -5.18 6.86 -1.94
N PHE A 177 -4.47 7.28 -2.99
CA PHE A 177 -3.02 7.47 -2.95
C PHE A 177 -2.65 8.70 -2.11
N ASP A 178 -3.34 9.81 -2.31
CA ASP A 178 -3.08 11.06 -1.58
C ASP A 178 -3.29 10.93 -0.09
N HIS A 179 -4.27 10.14 0.34
CA HIS A 179 -4.49 9.80 1.74
C HIS A 179 -3.24 9.14 2.35
N LEU A 180 -2.75 8.06 1.74
CA LEU A 180 -1.56 7.35 2.25
C LEU A 180 -0.31 8.22 2.20
N ILE A 181 -0.08 8.95 1.09
CA ILE A 181 1.06 9.87 0.97
C ILE A 181 1.00 10.95 2.06
N THR A 182 -0.16 11.54 2.30
CA THR A 182 -0.36 12.59 3.31
C THR A 182 -0.11 12.08 4.72
N VAL A 183 -0.56 10.86 5.02
CA VAL A 183 -0.28 10.19 6.30
C VAL A 183 1.22 9.95 6.45
N MET A 184 1.86 9.36 5.43
CA MET A 184 3.27 8.99 5.45
C MET A 184 4.20 10.20 5.55
N LYS A 185 3.81 11.36 4.99
CA LYS A 185 4.56 12.62 5.11
C LYS A 185 4.61 13.17 6.55
N LYS A 186 3.81 12.63 7.47
CA LYS A 186 3.81 13.02 8.89
C LYS A 186 4.71 12.13 9.76
N PHE A 187 5.38 11.13 9.17
CA PHE A 187 6.24 10.20 9.89
C PHE A 187 7.48 10.85 10.46
#